data_AF-A0A7V1Q0I2-F1
#
_entry.id   AF-A0A7V1Q0I2-F1
#
_cell.length_a   1.000
_cell.length_b   1.000
_cell.length_c   1.000
_cell.angle_alpha   90.00
_cell.angle_beta   90.00
_cell.angle_gamma   90.00
#
_symmetry.space_group_name_H-M   'P 1'
#
loop_
_entity.id
_entity.type
_entity.pdbx_description
1 polymer ?
#
loop_
_entity_poly.entity_id
_entity_poly.type
_entity_poly.pdbx_seq_one_letter_code
_entity_poly.pdbx_strand_id
1 'polypeptide(L)'
;GGVTDRPGDDFNARGDVRAVLETHGWVRTKGGDNEYWRRPGKTSGMSATLKDRVFYVFSSNAHPFEANRAYSPFAVVAYLEHGGDFSAASRALSAAGFGQSSSDRTGGGHSEGGADISHLLAWADDIEAQIERVPDPGPIPDELFEVPGFVGRVMDFCLETAPYPNRALAFCGAMTLLSFLTGRKVMEPGELRPNLYLLALAGSGAGKDHPRKLNARVLFSIDRVQALGDKFASGEGIQDAMAQTPCMLFQNDEMDSVLRQINRDREGTKESIPATLLTMYTTAGSVFPLRRKAGKEQAGVIDQPHLTLFGTATPKYFYESLSEKMLTDGFFARLIIIDVGKRGPGQRAGSLRDIPGPILETARWWSNFNPPRPIEGADLRSMHPEPAIVPYEPQARLLLDDFRLVTEREYSAGEERDDEVWKAVWARGFENAAKLALLRACSENHEHPVIGVASVEWAIRFADHQLRRQLFLAAEHVYRSDFEDHCKQLVRVLREWRARKGDAWMPFWRISRKLKWSPKLHDEVRQALLNSREIEYEEVSSGGRPSKQYRLTF
;
A
#
# COMPACT_ATOMS: atom_id res chain seq x y z
N GLY A 1 -32.69 1.41 -11.02
CA GLY A 1 -32.94 0.00 -11.32
C GLY A 1 -32.97 -0.75 -10.02
N GLY A 2 -34.04 -1.48 -9.74
CA GLY A 2 -34.21 -2.18 -8.45
C GLY A 2 -33.15 -3.26 -8.31
N VAL A 3 -32.35 -3.16 -7.26
CA VAL A 3 -31.44 -4.23 -6.84
C VAL A 3 -32.31 -5.41 -6.41
N THR A 4 -32.19 -6.54 -7.09
CA THR A 4 -32.74 -7.81 -6.60
C THR A 4 -31.87 -8.25 -5.43
N ASP A 5 -32.32 -8.02 -4.20
CA ASP A 5 -31.60 -8.52 -3.03
C ASP A 5 -31.63 -10.05 -3.05
N ARG A 6 -30.47 -10.69 -2.89
CA ARG A 6 -30.40 -12.14 -2.79
C ARG A 6 -31.22 -12.58 -1.57
N PRO A 7 -31.95 -13.72 -1.59
CA PRO A 7 -32.82 -14.14 -0.49
C PRO A 7 -32.17 -14.13 0.90
N GLY A 8 -30.89 -14.49 0.97
CA GLY A 8 -30.11 -14.43 2.22
C GLY A 8 -29.80 -13.01 2.69
N ASP A 9 -29.54 -12.07 1.78
CA ASP A 9 -29.26 -10.67 2.11
C ASP A 9 -30.53 -9.94 2.56
N ASP A 10 -31.65 -10.21 1.88
CA ASP A 10 -32.97 -9.72 2.28
C ASP A 10 -33.38 -10.28 3.66
N PHE A 11 -33.11 -11.56 3.93
CA PHE A 11 -33.33 -12.11 5.27
C PHE A 11 -32.38 -11.53 6.32
N ASN A 12 -31.11 -11.26 5.96
CA ASN A 12 -30.19 -10.56 6.84
C ASN A 12 -30.70 -9.16 7.20
N ALA A 13 -31.34 -8.45 6.28
CA ALA A 13 -31.89 -7.12 6.51
C ALA A 13 -33.21 -7.14 7.32
N ARG A 14 -34.20 -7.94 6.91
CA ARG A 14 -35.57 -7.88 7.47
C ARG A 14 -36.11 -9.18 8.06
N GLY A 15 -35.40 -10.30 7.93
CA GLY A 15 -35.82 -11.60 8.48
C GLY A 15 -35.89 -11.62 10.01
N ASP A 16 -36.76 -12.44 10.58
CA ASP A 16 -36.86 -12.59 12.03
C ASP A 16 -36.00 -13.76 12.54
N VAL A 17 -34.74 -13.46 12.83
CA VAL A 17 -33.80 -14.46 13.41
C VAL A 17 -34.23 -14.94 14.80
N ARG A 18 -35.02 -14.15 15.54
CA ARG A 18 -35.43 -14.50 16.90
C ARG A 18 -36.41 -15.67 16.88
N ALA A 19 -37.39 -15.63 15.97
CA ALA A 19 -38.33 -16.72 15.76
C ALA A 19 -37.62 -18.04 15.39
N VAL A 20 -36.57 -17.97 14.56
CA VAL A 20 -35.74 -19.14 14.19
C VAL A 20 -35.03 -19.72 15.43
N LEU A 21 -34.39 -18.86 16.22
CA LEU A 21 -33.71 -19.28 17.45
C LEU A 21 -34.67 -19.94 18.45
N GLU A 22 -35.84 -19.34 18.68
CA GLU A 22 -36.87 -19.84 19.61
C GLU A 22 -37.44 -21.19 19.14
N THR A 23 -37.72 -21.33 17.85
CA THR A 23 -38.20 -22.60 17.24
C THR A 23 -37.21 -23.74 17.50
N HIS A 24 -35.92 -23.44 17.48
CA HIS A 24 -34.84 -24.40 17.75
C HIS A 24 -34.41 -24.45 19.22
N GLY A 25 -35.25 -23.97 20.15
CA GLY A 25 -35.10 -24.18 21.60
C GLY A 25 -34.12 -23.23 22.30
N TRP A 26 -33.68 -22.16 21.62
CA TRP A 26 -32.95 -21.09 22.28
C TRP A 26 -33.91 -20.20 23.07
N VAL A 27 -33.52 -19.84 24.28
CA VAL A 27 -34.36 -19.05 25.18
C VAL A 27 -33.74 -17.67 25.36
N ARG A 28 -34.51 -16.63 25.06
CA ARG A 28 -34.12 -15.25 25.36
C ARG A 28 -34.19 -15.03 26.88
N THR A 29 -33.05 -14.72 27.48
CA THR A 29 -32.90 -14.56 28.95
C THR A 29 -32.86 -13.10 29.38
N LYS A 30 -32.49 -12.18 28.48
CA LYS A 30 -32.50 -10.73 28.71
C LYS A 30 -32.70 -9.98 27.38
N GLY A 31 -33.56 -8.97 27.38
CA GLY A 31 -33.77 -8.05 26.24
C GLY A 31 -32.96 -6.75 26.33
N GLY A 32 -33.18 -5.84 25.39
CA GLY A 32 -32.43 -4.58 25.22
C GLY A 32 -31.56 -4.57 23.96
N ASP A 33 -30.71 -3.55 23.79
CA ASP A 33 -29.87 -3.34 22.60
C ASP A 33 -28.89 -4.49 22.34
N ASN A 34 -28.44 -5.16 23.42
CA ASN A 34 -27.70 -6.43 23.34
C ASN A 34 -28.52 -7.52 24.04
N GLU A 35 -29.15 -8.38 23.26
CA GLU A 35 -30.00 -9.45 23.78
C GLU A 35 -29.15 -10.66 24.17
N TYR A 36 -29.54 -11.35 25.23
CA TYR A 36 -28.81 -12.52 25.70
C TYR A 36 -29.64 -13.80 25.57
N TRP A 37 -29.02 -14.81 24.99
CA TRP A 37 -29.65 -16.05 24.58
C TRP A 37 -29.01 -17.24 25.27
N ARG A 38 -29.84 -18.20 25.69
CA ARG A 38 -29.43 -19.46 26.31
C ARG A 38 -29.71 -20.61 25.35
N ARG A 39 -28.72 -21.47 25.15
CA ARG A 39 -28.81 -22.62 24.25
C ARG A 39 -29.78 -23.70 24.75
N PRO A 40 -30.30 -24.56 23.86
CA PRO A 40 -31.07 -25.74 24.24
C PRO A 40 -30.32 -26.64 25.23
N GLY A 41 -31.06 -27.18 26.21
CA GLY A 41 -30.52 -28.11 27.22
C GLY A 41 -29.68 -27.46 28.33
N LYS A 42 -29.56 -26.12 28.38
CA LYS A 42 -28.91 -25.40 29.49
C LYS A 42 -29.97 -24.80 30.43
N THR A 43 -29.85 -25.05 31.73
CA THR A 43 -30.85 -24.64 32.74
C THR A 43 -30.61 -23.24 33.32
N SER A 44 -29.37 -22.75 33.35
CA SER A 44 -29.01 -21.41 33.87
C SER A 44 -27.89 -20.73 33.07
N GLY A 45 -27.78 -19.40 33.19
CA GLY A 45 -26.76 -18.59 32.49
C GLY A 45 -27.04 -18.33 31.01
N MET A 46 -26.07 -17.72 30.32
CA MET A 46 -26.18 -17.29 28.92
C MET A 46 -25.18 -18.06 28.03
N SER A 47 -25.42 -18.09 26.73
CA SER A 47 -24.61 -18.84 25.76
C SER A 47 -24.32 -18.07 24.47
N ALA A 48 -25.12 -17.06 24.15
CA ALA A 48 -24.95 -16.21 22.99
C ALA A 48 -25.53 -14.81 23.25
N THR A 49 -25.16 -13.86 22.39
CA THR A 49 -25.73 -12.52 22.31
C THR A 49 -26.27 -12.23 20.92
N LEU A 50 -27.33 -11.44 20.82
CA LEU A 50 -27.85 -10.90 19.56
C LEU A 50 -27.85 -9.38 19.67
N LYS A 51 -26.93 -8.73 18.94
CA LYS A 51 -26.80 -7.25 18.86
C LYS A 51 -26.61 -6.86 17.41
N ASP A 52 -27.29 -5.80 16.98
CA ASP A 52 -27.20 -5.29 15.59
C ASP A 52 -27.39 -6.40 14.54
N ARG A 53 -28.31 -7.32 14.83
CA ARG A 53 -28.66 -8.51 14.02
C ARG A 53 -27.54 -9.54 13.86
N VAL A 54 -26.43 -9.43 14.59
CA VAL A 54 -25.36 -10.42 14.66
C VAL A 54 -25.55 -11.34 15.85
N PHE A 55 -25.70 -12.64 15.60
CA PHE A 55 -25.80 -13.67 16.63
C PHE A 55 -24.40 -14.19 16.99
N TYR A 56 -23.87 -13.76 18.13
CA TYR A 56 -22.54 -14.16 18.59
C TYR A 56 -22.63 -15.25 19.65
N VAL A 57 -22.06 -16.42 19.37
CA VAL A 57 -22.11 -17.59 20.27
C VAL A 57 -20.78 -17.74 20.98
N PHE A 58 -20.74 -17.59 22.31
CA PHE A 58 -19.52 -17.77 23.12
C PHE A 58 -19.48 -19.11 23.87
N SER A 59 -20.53 -19.94 23.75
CA SER A 59 -20.59 -21.24 24.41
C SER A 59 -19.96 -22.34 23.54
N SER A 60 -19.05 -23.13 24.11
CA SER A 60 -18.40 -24.28 23.46
C SER A 60 -19.28 -25.51 23.22
N ASN A 61 -20.50 -25.52 23.74
CA ASN A 61 -21.45 -26.64 23.63
C ASN A 61 -22.74 -26.21 22.92
N ALA A 62 -22.63 -25.46 21.82
CA ALA A 62 -23.76 -24.83 21.13
C ALA A 62 -23.94 -25.33 19.68
N HIS A 63 -23.63 -26.61 19.41
CA HIS A 63 -23.80 -27.24 18.09
C HIS A 63 -25.21 -26.94 17.51
N PRO A 64 -25.32 -26.54 16.24
CA PRO A 64 -24.30 -26.54 15.17
C PRO A 64 -23.32 -25.35 15.17
N PHE A 65 -23.44 -24.41 16.11
CA PHE A 65 -22.57 -23.24 16.16
C PHE A 65 -21.25 -23.52 16.90
N GLU A 66 -20.17 -23.01 16.31
CA GLU A 66 -18.85 -22.92 16.92
C GLU A 66 -18.79 -21.81 17.99
N ALA A 67 -17.95 -22.01 19.00
CA ALA A 67 -17.72 -21.05 20.07
C ALA A 67 -16.92 -19.84 19.59
N ASN A 68 -17.19 -18.68 20.20
CA ASN A 68 -16.57 -17.39 19.91
C ASN A 68 -16.67 -16.95 18.45
N ARG A 69 -17.83 -17.22 17.83
CA ARG A 69 -18.09 -16.92 16.42
C ARG A 69 -19.39 -16.15 16.25
N ALA A 70 -19.36 -15.18 15.34
CA ALA A 70 -20.50 -14.40 14.91
C ALA A 70 -21.21 -15.08 13.72
N TYR A 71 -22.54 -15.03 13.71
CA TYR A 71 -23.39 -15.55 12.65
C TYR A 71 -24.38 -14.46 12.23
N SER A 72 -24.54 -14.29 10.91
CA SER A 72 -25.63 -13.50 10.35
C SER A 72 -26.97 -14.23 10.51
N PRO A 73 -28.12 -13.53 10.42
CA PRO A 73 -29.45 -14.15 10.44
C PRO A 73 -29.60 -15.30 9.44
N PHE A 74 -29.08 -15.13 8.23
CA PHE A 74 -29.10 -16.17 7.20
C PHE A 74 -28.24 -17.37 7.58
N ALA A 75 -27.06 -17.15 8.17
CA ALA A 75 -26.23 -18.25 8.66
C ALA A 75 -26.93 -19.02 9.79
N VAL A 76 -27.65 -18.34 10.69
CA VAL A 76 -28.45 -18.99 11.74
C VAL A 76 -29.49 -19.93 11.13
N VAL A 77 -30.23 -19.49 10.11
CA VAL A 77 -31.18 -20.34 9.35
C VAL A 77 -30.46 -21.52 8.69
N ALA A 78 -29.37 -21.27 7.97
CA ALA A 78 -28.64 -22.31 7.26
C ALA A 78 -28.13 -23.41 8.20
N TYR A 79 -27.61 -23.04 9.37
CA TYR A 79 -27.10 -24.00 10.35
C TYR A 79 -28.22 -24.75 11.08
N LEU A 80 -29.30 -24.09 11.51
CA LEU A 80 -30.34 -24.70 12.34
C LEU A 80 -31.37 -25.51 11.53
N GLU A 81 -31.74 -25.04 10.34
CA GLU A 81 -32.81 -25.66 9.53
C GLU A 81 -32.25 -26.52 8.39
N HIS A 82 -31.04 -26.23 7.91
CA HIS A 82 -30.47 -26.86 6.71
C HIS A 82 -29.11 -27.52 6.92
N GLY A 83 -28.67 -27.70 8.18
CA GLY A 83 -27.43 -28.43 8.50
C GLY A 83 -26.16 -27.79 7.94
N GLY A 84 -26.16 -26.48 7.68
CA GLY A 84 -25.06 -25.73 7.07
C GLY A 84 -25.08 -25.68 5.55
N ASP A 85 -26.11 -26.22 4.87
CA ASP A 85 -26.29 -26.06 3.43
C ASP A 85 -26.93 -24.70 3.10
N PHE A 86 -26.06 -23.71 2.84
CA PHE A 86 -26.47 -22.35 2.48
C PHE A 86 -27.25 -22.28 1.15
N SER A 87 -27.06 -23.24 0.24
CA SER A 87 -27.80 -23.28 -1.03
C SER A 87 -29.22 -23.81 -0.84
N ALA A 88 -29.41 -24.79 0.04
CA ALA A 88 -30.74 -25.23 0.45
C ALA A 88 -31.48 -24.14 1.24
N ALA A 89 -30.79 -23.45 2.16
CA ALA A 89 -31.36 -22.35 2.94
C ALA A 89 -31.79 -21.17 2.07
N SER A 90 -30.96 -20.77 1.09
CA SER A 90 -31.31 -19.70 0.15
C SER A 90 -32.55 -20.03 -0.67
N ARG A 91 -32.69 -21.28 -1.14
CA ARG A 91 -33.88 -21.75 -1.87
C ARG A 91 -35.14 -21.74 -0.99
N ALA A 92 -35.03 -22.16 0.27
CA ALA A 92 -36.16 -22.13 1.21
C ALA A 92 -36.60 -20.69 1.52
N LEU A 93 -35.66 -19.78 1.73
CA LEU A 93 -35.95 -18.35 1.94
C LEU A 93 -36.58 -17.70 0.69
N SER A 94 -36.12 -18.07 -0.51
CA SER A 94 -36.74 -17.62 -1.76
C SER A 94 -38.19 -18.09 -1.87
N ALA A 95 -38.47 -19.36 -1.54
CA ALA A 95 -39.82 -19.90 -1.50
C ALA A 95 -40.71 -19.24 -0.42
N ALA A 96 -40.10 -18.76 0.68
CA ALA A 96 -40.76 -17.97 1.72
C ALA A 96 -40.93 -16.48 1.37
N GLY A 97 -40.56 -16.07 0.15
CA GLY A 97 -40.75 -14.71 -0.36
C GLY A 97 -39.65 -13.72 0.02
N PHE A 98 -38.46 -14.19 0.40
CA PHE A 98 -37.27 -13.34 0.54
C PHE A 98 -36.51 -13.23 -0.79
N GLY A 99 -36.08 -12.03 -1.14
CA GLY A 99 -35.35 -11.74 -2.39
C GLY A 99 -36.21 -11.64 -3.65
N GLN A 100 -37.53 -11.43 -3.52
CA GLN A 100 -38.42 -11.15 -4.66
C GLN A 100 -38.74 -9.66 -4.77
N SER A 101 -38.63 -9.10 -5.98
CA SER A 101 -39.08 -7.73 -6.25
C SER A 101 -40.61 -7.67 -6.31
N SER A 102 -41.19 -6.53 -5.93
CA SER A 102 -42.63 -6.27 -5.91
C SER A 102 -43.28 -6.09 -7.30
N SER A 103 -42.88 -6.87 -8.31
CA SER A 103 -43.50 -6.81 -9.65
C SER A 103 -44.11 -8.10 -10.20
N ASP A 104 -43.86 -9.29 -9.64
CA ASP A 104 -44.40 -10.54 -10.24
C ASP A 104 -45.56 -11.14 -9.45
N ARG A 105 -46.75 -10.59 -9.70
CA ARG A 105 -47.99 -11.36 -9.75
C ARG A 105 -48.58 -11.22 -11.14
N THR A 106 -48.18 -12.08 -12.08
CA THR A 106 -49.06 -12.62 -13.15
C THR A 106 -48.26 -13.47 -14.13
N GLY A 107 -48.85 -14.61 -14.53
CA GLY A 107 -48.59 -15.25 -15.82
C GLY A 107 -47.50 -16.33 -15.84
N GLY A 108 -47.92 -17.59 -15.98
CA GLY A 108 -47.03 -18.73 -16.16
C GLY A 108 -46.62 -19.00 -17.61
N GLY A 109 -45.85 -20.09 -17.80
CA GLY A 109 -45.79 -20.82 -19.06
C GLY A 109 -44.40 -21.05 -19.63
N HIS A 110 -43.95 -22.31 -19.48
CA HIS A 110 -43.15 -23.11 -20.42
C HIS A 110 -41.62 -22.95 -20.53
N SER A 111 -41.01 -24.13 -20.37
CA SER A 111 -39.66 -24.58 -20.63
C SER A 111 -39.27 -24.54 -22.11
N GLU A 112 -37.99 -24.30 -22.41
CA GLU A 112 -37.21 -25.20 -23.27
C GLU A 112 -35.70 -24.96 -23.11
N GLY A 113 -34.95 -26.06 -23.09
CA GLY A 113 -33.53 -26.11 -22.77
C GLY A 113 -32.62 -25.56 -23.88
N GLY A 114 -31.80 -24.60 -23.50
CA GLY A 114 -30.46 -24.39 -24.03
C GLY A 114 -29.52 -24.26 -22.84
N ALA A 115 -28.39 -24.96 -22.85
CA ALA A 115 -27.38 -24.80 -21.80
C ALA A 115 -26.84 -23.36 -21.85
N ASP A 116 -27.33 -22.53 -20.94
CA ASP A 116 -26.98 -21.13 -20.85
C ASP A 116 -25.57 -20.97 -20.26
N ILE A 117 -24.62 -20.66 -21.15
CA ILE A 117 -23.21 -20.45 -20.84
C ILE A 117 -22.99 -19.10 -20.12
N SER A 118 -24.04 -18.28 -19.97
CA SER A 118 -24.00 -17.01 -19.24
C SER A 118 -23.57 -17.18 -17.79
N HIS A 119 -23.80 -18.34 -17.18
CA HIS A 119 -23.33 -18.64 -15.81
C HIS A 119 -21.80 -18.80 -15.68
N LEU A 120 -21.09 -19.16 -16.76
CA LEU A 120 -19.62 -19.24 -16.76
C LEU A 120 -18.96 -17.88 -16.93
N LEU A 121 -19.62 -16.95 -17.64
CA LEU A 121 -19.20 -15.55 -17.74
C LEU A 121 -19.52 -14.79 -16.45
N ALA A 122 -20.71 -15.01 -15.87
CA ALA A 122 -21.11 -14.41 -14.59
C ALA A 122 -20.20 -14.83 -13.42
N TRP A 123 -19.61 -16.02 -13.45
CA TRP A 123 -18.69 -16.47 -12.40
C TRP A 123 -17.31 -15.78 -12.48
N ALA A 124 -16.88 -15.36 -13.68
CA ALA A 124 -15.70 -14.54 -13.85
C ALA A 124 -15.95 -13.11 -13.36
N ASP A 125 -17.15 -12.56 -13.66
CA ASP A 125 -17.58 -11.24 -13.17
C ASP A 125 -17.80 -11.23 -11.64
N ASP A 126 -18.30 -12.31 -11.04
CA ASP A 126 -18.49 -12.44 -9.59
C ASP A 126 -17.16 -12.63 -8.82
N ILE A 127 -16.14 -13.22 -9.44
CA ILE A 127 -14.78 -13.30 -8.88
C ILE A 127 -14.09 -11.93 -9.00
N GLU A 128 -14.32 -11.18 -10.08
CA GLU A 128 -13.86 -9.79 -10.18
C GLU A 128 -14.60 -8.86 -9.21
N ALA A 129 -15.88 -9.12 -8.91
CA ALA A 129 -16.70 -8.32 -8.01
C ALA A 129 -16.48 -8.59 -6.50
N GLN A 130 -15.87 -9.72 -6.12
CA GLN A 130 -15.51 -10.02 -4.71
C GLN A 130 -14.23 -9.33 -4.23
N ILE A 131 -13.53 -8.61 -5.11
CA ILE A 131 -12.44 -7.73 -4.72
C ILE A 131 -13.08 -6.35 -4.59
N GLU A 132 -13.35 -5.88 -3.37
CA GLU A 132 -13.41 -4.43 -3.11
C GLU A 132 -12.02 -3.88 -3.42
N ARG A 133 -11.72 -3.70 -4.72
CA ARG A 133 -10.47 -3.14 -5.19
C ARG A 133 -10.46 -1.71 -4.69
N VAL A 134 -9.35 -1.32 -4.07
CA VAL A 134 -8.99 0.09 -3.92
C VAL A 134 -9.30 0.77 -5.26
N PRO A 135 -10.25 1.72 -5.33
CA PRO A 135 -10.63 2.32 -6.60
C PRO A 135 -9.39 2.93 -7.26
N ASP A 136 -9.18 2.68 -8.55
CA ASP A 136 -8.06 3.31 -9.27
C ASP A 136 -8.33 4.81 -9.39
N PRO A 137 -7.57 5.70 -8.72
CA PRO A 137 -7.73 7.14 -8.90
C PRO A 137 -7.19 7.61 -10.27
N GLY A 138 -6.55 6.73 -11.03
CA GLY A 138 -5.88 7.02 -12.29
C GLY A 138 -4.48 7.61 -12.10
N PRO A 139 -3.79 7.97 -13.19
CA PRO A 139 -2.50 8.66 -13.12
C PRO A 139 -2.64 9.99 -12.39
N ILE A 140 -1.56 10.45 -11.75
CA ILE A 140 -1.51 11.76 -11.10
C ILE A 140 -1.78 12.85 -12.17
N PRO A 141 -2.80 13.71 -11.98
CA PRO A 141 -3.09 14.80 -12.91
C PRO A 141 -1.90 15.75 -13.10
N ASP A 142 -1.68 16.21 -14.34
CA ASP A 142 -0.50 17.03 -14.71
C ASP A 142 -0.42 18.37 -13.96
N GLU A 143 -1.57 18.91 -13.56
CA GLU A 143 -1.71 20.10 -12.71
C GLU A 143 -1.13 19.91 -11.30
N LEU A 144 -1.11 18.68 -10.78
CA LEU A 144 -0.53 18.39 -9.47
C LEU A 144 1.00 18.39 -9.50
N PHE A 145 1.62 18.40 -10.68
CA PHE A 145 3.06 18.64 -10.82
C PHE A 145 3.44 20.13 -10.86
N GLU A 146 2.46 21.05 -10.85
CA GLU A 146 2.73 22.48 -10.93
C GLU A 146 3.07 23.06 -9.54
N VAL A 147 4.37 23.34 -9.34
CA VAL A 147 4.89 23.96 -8.13
C VAL A 147 5.56 25.28 -8.48
N PRO A 148 5.08 26.42 -7.94
CA PRO A 148 5.63 27.73 -8.30
C PRO A 148 7.05 27.92 -7.79
N GLY A 149 7.74 28.91 -8.35
CA GLY A 149 9.05 29.36 -7.88
C GLY A 149 10.20 28.42 -8.27
N PHE A 150 11.03 28.02 -7.31
CA PHE A 150 12.27 27.27 -7.58
C PHE A 150 12.03 25.93 -8.30
N VAL A 151 11.10 25.12 -7.79
CA VAL A 151 10.76 23.80 -8.37
C VAL A 151 10.27 23.97 -9.81
N GLY A 152 9.35 24.91 -10.06
CA GLY A 152 8.87 25.22 -11.40
C GLY A 152 10.01 25.58 -12.36
N ARG A 153 10.92 26.48 -11.96
CA ARG A 153 12.09 26.84 -12.78
C ARG A 153 12.99 25.64 -13.10
N VAL A 154 13.25 24.78 -12.12
CA VAL A 154 14.05 23.55 -12.33
C VAL A 154 13.32 22.58 -13.25
N MET A 155 12.01 22.43 -13.10
CA MET A 155 11.18 21.60 -13.97
C MET A 155 11.20 22.10 -15.41
N ASP A 156 10.97 23.40 -15.64
CA ASP A 156 10.97 24.00 -16.97
C ASP A 156 12.30 23.77 -17.68
N PHE A 157 13.41 24.04 -17.01
CA PHE A 157 14.74 23.79 -17.57
C PHE A 157 15.02 22.30 -17.81
N CYS A 158 14.54 21.43 -16.92
CA CYS A 158 14.65 19.98 -17.10
C CYS A 158 13.89 19.53 -18.35
N LEU A 159 12.67 20.01 -18.55
CA LEU A 159 11.83 19.69 -19.71
C LEU A 159 12.41 20.26 -21.01
N GLU A 160 12.91 21.50 -20.99
CA GLU A 160 13.54 22.16 -22.13
C GLU A 160 14.80 21.42 -22.60
N THR A 161 15.59 20.87 -21.68
CA THR A 161 16.87 20.24 -22.02
C THR A 161 16.79 18.73 -22.20
N ALA A 162 15.71 18.08 -21.72
CA ALA A 162 15.57 16.63 -21.78
C ALA A 162 15.41 16.13 -23.23
N PRO A 163 16.12 15.08 -23.65
CA PRO A 163 15.86 14.42 -24.93
C PRO A 163 14.44 13.85 -25.01
N TYR A 164 13.89 13.42 -23.87
CA TYR A 164 12.51 12.94 -23.72
C TYR A 164 11.89 13.67 -22.53
N PRO A 165 11.24 14.83 -22.77
CA PRO A 165 10.62 15.60 -21.71
C PRO A 165 9.53 14.80 -21.01
N ASN A 166 9.54 14.82 -19.69
CA ASN A 166 8.53 14.17 -18.87
C ASN A 166 8.32 14.96 -17.58
N ARG A 167 7.08 15.44 -17.38
CA ARG A 167 6.70 16.33 -16.27
C ARG A 167 6.87 15.65 -14.91
N ALA A 168 6.41 14.40 -14.78
CA ALA A 168 6.56 13.63 -13.54
C ALA A 168 8.04 13.45 -13.16
N LEU A 169 8.90 13.05 -14.11
CA LEU A 169 10.34 12.91 -13.85
C LEU A 169 11.02 14.23 -13.48
N ALA A 170 10.66 15.32 -14.17
CA ALA A 170 11.16 16.66 -13.86
C ALA A 170 10.74 17.09 -12.44
N PHE A 171 9.48 16.86 -12.07
CA PHE A 171 8.96 17.11 -10.73
C PHE A 171 9.73 16.32 -9.66
N CYS A 172 9.95 15.01 -9.89
CA CYS A 172 10.72 14.17 -8.98
C CYS A 172 12.13 14.73 -8.70
N GLY A 173 12.84 15.11 -9.77
CA GLY A 173 14.18 15.68 -9.65
C GLY A 173 14.18 17.04 -8.94
N ALA A 174 13.26 17.92 -9.29
CA ALA A 174 13.17 19.26 -8.73
C ALA A 174 12.76 19.27 -7.25
N MET A 175 11.77 18.46 -6.86
CA MET A 175 11.33 18.34 -5.47
C MET A 175 12.41 17.74 -4.57
N THR A 176 13.13 16.72 -5.04
CA THR A 176 14.23 16.11 -4.27
C THR A 176 15.43 17.05 -4.15
N LEU A 177 15.72 17.84 -5.18
CA LEU A 177 16.73 18.91 -5.09
C LEU A 177 16.35 19.94 -4.03
N LEU A 178 15.11 20.43 -4.01
CA LEU A 178 14.67 21.39 -3.01
C LEU A 178 14.64 20.79 -1.59
N SER A 179 14.16 19.55 -1.45
CA SER A 179 14.17 18.80 -0.19
C SER A 179 15.59 18.71 0.39
N PHE A 180 16.58 18.44 -0.45
CA PHE A 180 17.98 18.45 -0.03
C PHE A 180 18.46 19.87 0.35
N LEU A 181 18.21 20.87 -0.49
CA LEU A 181 18.69 22.24 -0.29
C LEU A 181 18.12 22.90 0.98
N THR A 182 16.88 22.57 1.33
CA THR A 182 16.18 23.04 2.55
C THR A 182 16.53 22.21 3.79
N GLY A 183 17.28 21.12 3.63
CA GLY A 183 17.61 20.19 4.70
C GLY A 183 18.37 20.85 5.85
N ARG A 184 17.98 20.53 7.08
CA ARG A 184 18.51 21.10 8.34
C ARG A 184 18.39 22.62 8.46
N LYS A 185 17.58 23.29 7.61
CA LYS A 185 17.45 24.76 7.58
C LYS A 185 16.05 25.26 7.87
N VAL A 186 15.03 24.47 7.55
CA VAL A 186 13.63 24.83 7.82
C VAL A 186 12.87 23.67 8.46
N MET A 187 11.78 24.02 9.14
CA MET A 187 10.74 23.11 9.61
C MET A 187 9.39 23.80 9.60
N GLU A 188 8.34 23.00 9.61
CA GLU A 188 7.02 23.51 9.96
C GLU A 188 6.85 23.59 11.50
N PRO A 189 5.86 24.32 12.03
CA PRO A 189 5.66 24.55 13.47
C PRO A 189 5.57 23.30 14.36
N GLY A 190 5.14 22.14 13.84
CA GLY A 190 5.18 20.84 14.50
C GLY A 190 6.53 20.12 14.40
N GLU A 191 7.58 20.83 13.98
CA GLU A 191 8.96 20.38 13.83
C GLU A 191 9.21 19.33 12.74
N LEU A 192 8.24 19.07 11.86
CA LEU A 192 8.47 18.18 10.71
C LEU A 192 9.55 18.76 9.78
N ARG A 193 10.47 17.88 9.38
CA ARG A 193 11.59 18.20 8.48
C ARG A 193 11.21 17.97 7.01
N PRO A 194 11.81 18.69 6.06
CA PRO A 194 11.46 18.59 4.64
C PRO A 194 12.06 17.36 3.94
N ASN A 195 12.51 16.34 4.65
CA ASN A 195 13.18 15.17 4.08
C ASN A 195 12.20 14.28 3.30
N LEU A 196 12.48 14.04 2.02
CA LEU A 196 11.63 13.24 1.13
C LEU A 196 12.32 11.99 0.61
N TYR A 197 11.59 10.88 0.56
CA TYR A 197 11.94 9.72 -0.26
C TYR A 197 10.97 9.63 -1.42
N LEU A 198 11.48 9.87 -2.63
CA LEU A 198 10.69 9.92 -3.84
C LEU A 198 11.18 8.87 -4.82
N LEU A 199 10.25 8.04 -5.31
CA LEU A 199 10.52 7.01 -6.30
C LEU A 199 9.72 7.29 -7.58
N ALA A 200 10.42 7.48 -8.69
CA ALA A 200 9.80 7.58 -10.01
C ALA A 200 9.79 6.22 -10.71
N LEU A 201 8.59 5.71 -11.03
CA LEU A 201 8.42 4.48 -11.78
C LEU A 201 8.32 4.79 -13.27
N ALA A 202 9.40 4.52 -14.01
CA ALA A 202 9.51 4.85 -15.43
C ALA A 202 10.12 3.68 -16.23
N GLY A 203 9.58 3.44 -17.43
CA GLY A 203 10.11 2.43 -18.35
C GLY A 203 11.54 2.75 -18.85
N SER A 204 12.20 1.75 -19.43
CA SER A 204 13.51 1.96 -20.04
C SER A 204 13.44 3.01 -21.16
N GLY A 205 14.42 3.92 -21.19
CA GLY A 205 14.48 4.99 -22.17
C GLY A 205 13.48 6.14 -21.96
N ALA A 206 12.76 6.20 -20.83
CA ALA A 206 11.80 7.27 -20.52
C ALA A 206 12.44 8.63 -20.14
N GLY A 207 13.77 8.73 -20.10
CA GLY A 207 14.48 9.97 -19.73
C GLY A 207 14.81 10.11 -18.23
N LYS A 208 14.68 9.03 -17.44
CA LYS A 208 14.92 8.99 -15.97
C LYS A 208 16.29 9.53 -15.51
N ASP A 209 17.27 9.51 -16.40
CA ASP A 209 18.63 9.95 -16.11
C ASP A 209 18.80 11.48 -16.14
N HIS A 210 17.95 12.18 -16.90
CA HIS A 210 18.11 13.62 -17.14
C HIS A 210 17.91 14.48 -15.88
N PRO A 211 16.86 14.28 -15.06
CA PRO A 211 16.70 15.05 -13.82
C PRO A 211 17.84 14.80 -12.82
N ARG A 212 18.36 13.57 -12.75
CA ARG A 212 19.49 13.23 -11.87
C ARG A 212 20.77 13.96 -12.29
N LYS A 213 21.04 14.02 -13.60
CA LYS A 213 22.17 14.78 -14.15
C LYS A 213 22.03 16.28 -13.91
N LEU A 214 20.81 16.82 -14.04
CA LEU A 214 20.53 18.22 -13.72
C LEU A 214 20.84 18.52 -12.25
N ASN A 215 20.31 17.71 -11.32
CA ASN A 215 20.60 17.85 -9.89
C ASN A 215 22.10 17.80 -9.60
N ALA A 216 22.81 16.80 -10.14
CA ALA A 216 24.26 16.68 -9.96
C ALA A 216 25.01 17.93 -10.48
N ARG A 217 24.55 18.49 -11.59
CA ARG A 217 25.14 19.69 -12.19
C ARG A 217 24.86 20.95 -11.36
N VAL A 218 23.64 21.12 -10.84
CA VAL A 218 23.33 22.22 -9.92
C VAL A 218 24.21 22.11 -8.67
N LEU A 219 24.29 20.93 -8.05
CA LEU A 219 25.10 20.70 -6.85
C LEU A 219 26.60 20.94 -7.09
N PHE A 220 27.11 20.53 -8.24
CA PHE A 220 28.48 20.84 -8.65
C PHE A 220 28.71 22.34 -8.78
N SER A 221 27.79 23.07 -9.43
CA SER A 221 27.92 24.52 -9.62
C SER A 221 27.88 25.32 -8.30
N ILE A 222 27.33 24.76 -7.23
CA ILE A 222 27.24 25.40 -5.90
C ILE A 222 28.21 24.79 -4.86
N ASP A 223 29.15 23.95 -5.29
CA ASP A 223 30.16 23.30 -4.43
C ASP A 223 29.56 22.39 -3.32
N ARG A 224 28.53 21.62 -3.69
CA ARG A 224 27.81 20.67 -2.80
C ARG A 224 27.78 19.23 -3.35
N VAL A 225 28.66 18.90 -4.30
CA VAL A 225 28.70 17.57 -4.93
C VAL A 225 29.06 16.43 -3.96
N GLN A 226 29.81 16.72 -2.90
CA GLN A 226 30.17 15.79 -1.83
C GLN A 226 28.97 15.22 -1.06
N ALA A 227 27.82 15.90 -1.13
CA ALA A 227 26.58 15.45 -0.50
C ALA A 227 25.73 14.55 -1.42
N LEU A 228 26.20 14.27 -2.63
CA LEU A 228 25.51 13.43 -3.61
C LEU A 228 25.98 11.97 -3.49
N GLY A 229 25.04 11.08 -3.19
CA GLY A 229 25.23 9.62 -3.25
C GLY A 229 24.57 9.00 -4.48
N ASP A 230 25.11 7.89 -4.97
CA ASP A 230 24.55 7.11 -6.09
C ASP A 230 23.84 5.85 -5.59
N LYS A 231 24.61 4.85 -5.14
CA LYS A 231 24.08 3.56 -4.68
C LYS A 231 24.33 3.29 -3.20
N PHE A 232 23.39 2.57 -2.60
CA PHE A 232 23.53 2.03 -1.25
C PHE A 232 24.38 0.76 -1.29
N ALA A 233 25.49 0.76 -0.56
CA ALA A 233 26.31 -0.44 -0.37
C ALA A 233 25.78 -1.30 0.80
N SER A 234 25.53 -0.67 1.94
CA SER A 234 24.93 -1.26 3.15
C SER A 234 24.33 -0.17 4.05
N GLY A 235 23.54 -0.54 5.05
CA GLY A 235 23.01 0.41 6.05
C GLY A 235 24.12 1.11 6.84
N GLU A 236 25.17 0.39 7.21
CA GLU A 236 26.36 0.92 7.89
C GLU A 236 27.11 1.94 7.03
N GLY A 237 27.15 1.73 5.71
CA GLY A 237 27.74 2.66 4.76
C GLY A 237 26.96 3.98 4.70
N ILE A 238 25.63 3.94 4.78
CA ILE A 238 24.79 5.15 4.86
C ILE A 238 25.11 5.91 6.16
N GLN A 239 25.17 5.20 7.29
CA GLN A 239 25.52 5.82 8.58
C GLN A 239 26.91 6.46 8.56
N ASP A 240 27.92 5.78 8.00
CA ASP A 240 29.29 6.29 7.95
C ASP A 240 29.44 7.49 6.98
N ALA A 241 28.65 7.52 5.90
CA ALA A 241 28.58 8.68 5.00
C ALA A 241 27.89 9.88 5.68
N MET A 242 26.76 9.64 6.35
CA MET A 242 26.01 10.70 7.03
C MET A 242 26.71 11.22 8.29
N ALA A 243 27.56 10.41 8.92
CA ALA A 243 28.45 10.87 9.99
C ALA A 243 29.44 11.94 9.52
N GLN A 244 29.83 11.93 8.23
CA GLN A 244 30.69 12.94 7.63
C GLN A 244 29.88 14.09 7.05
N THR A 245 28.76 13.76 6.39
CA THR A 245 27.89 14.72 5.73
C THR A 245 26.44 14.47 6.18
N PRO A 246 25.96 15.13 7.25
CA PRO A 246 24.64 14.82 7.82
C PRO A 246 23.44 15.14 6.93
N CYS A 247 23.64 15.93 5.87
CA CYS A 247 22.62 16.22 4.86
C CYS A 247 23.06 15.61 3.51
N MET A 248 22.33 14.62 3.00
CA MET A 248 22.69 13.87 1.79
C MET A 248 21.50 13.76 0.82
N LEU A 249 21.81 13.80 -0.47
CA LEU A 249 20.90 13.44 -1.56
C LEU A 249 21.39 12.16 -2.22
N PHE A 250 20.66 11.06 -2.11
CA PHE A 250 20.95 9.82 -2.84
C PHE A 250 20.09 9.73 -4.11
N GLN A 251 20.73 9.56 -5.26
CA GLN A 251 20.05 9.46 -6.56
C GLN A 251 20.22 8.07 -7.19
N ASN A 252 19.44 7.11 -6.72
CA ASN A 252 19.60 5.71 -7.07
C ASN A 252 18.91 5.34 -8.40
N ASP A 253 19.69 4.88 -9.39
CA ASP A 253 19.11 4.18 -10.55
C ASP A 253 18.77 2.75 -10.19
N GLU A 254 17.69 2.25 -10.78
CA GLU A 254 17.26 0.85 -10.67
C GLU A 254 17.10 0.42 -9.21
N MET A 255 16.33 1.20 -8.44
CA MET A 255 16.10 0.92 -7.02
C MET A 255 15.45 -0.45 -6.78
N ASP A 256 14.72 -0.97 -7.76
CA ASP A 256 14.20 -2.34 -7.80
C ASP A 256 15.31 -3.40 -7.75
N SER A 257 16.52 -3.12 -8.28
CA SER A 257 17.66 -4.03 -8.14
C SER A 257 18.16 -4.10 -6.70
N VAL A 258 18.16 -2.97 -5.97
CA VAL A 258 18.54 -2.91 -4.55
C VAL A 258 17.53 -3.68 -3.71
N LEU A 259 16.23 -3.46 -3.93
CA LEU A 259 15.16 -4.20 -3.22
C LEU A 259 15.20 -5.70 -3.50
N ARG A 260 15.42 -6.12 -4.75
CA ARG A 260 15.59 -7.54 -5.08
C ARG A 260 16.80 -8.16 -4.42
N GLN A 261 17.90 -7.43 -4.28
CA GLN A 261 19.07 -7.91 -3.56
C GLN A 261 18.80 -8.07 -2.07
N ILE A 262 18.04 -7.16 -1.47
CA ILE A 262 17.61 -7.25 -0.06
C ILE A 262 16.75 -8.50 0.14
N ASN A 263 15.76 -8.74 -0.72
CA ASN A 263 14.89 -9.93 -0.60
C ASN A 263 15.61 -11.27 -0.82
N ARG A 264 16.68 -11.28 -1.63
CA ARG A 264 17.44 -12.50 -1.92
C ARG A 264 18.57 -12.76 -0.93
N ASP A 265 18.86 -11.81 -0.05
CA ASP A 265 19.95 -11.94 0.89
C ASP A 265 19.60 -12.92 2.02
N ARG A 266 20.18 -14.12 1.95
CA ARG A 266 20.04 -15.16 2.98
C ARG A 266 21.00 -14.98 4.14
N GLU A 267 22.05 -14.19 3.95
CA GLU A 267 23.09 -13.93 4.94
C GLU A 267 22.76 -12.71 5.83
N GLY A 268 21.70 -11.96 5.46
CA GLY A 268 21.17 -10.83 6.25
C GLY A 268 22.02 -9.56 6.22
N THR A 269 23.03 -9.50 5.35
CA THR A 269 23.99 -8.39 5.27
C THR A 269 23.38 -7.10 4.72
N LYS A 270 22.36 -7.21 3.85
CA LYS A 270 21.68 -6.11 3.17
C LYS A 270 20.34 -5.73 3.78
N GLU A 271 19.85 -6.52 4.74
CA GLU A 271 18.63 -6.21 5.50
C GLU A 271 18.79 -4.90 6.31
N SER A 272 20.02 -4.46 6.58
CA SER A 272 20.30 -3.20 7.28
C SER A 272 19.93 -1.95 6.47
N ILE A 273 19.78 -2.04 5.14
CA ILE A 273 19.51 -0.87 4.28
C ILE A 273 18.12 -0.29 4.54
N PRO A 274 16.99 -1.01 4.37
CA PRO A 274 15.65 -0.44 4.64
C PRO A 274 15.51 0.07 6.08
N ALA A 275 16.02 -0.68 7.05
CA ALA A 275 15.99 -0.28 8.46
C ALA A 275 16.74 1.04 8.71
N THR A 276 17.90 1.23 8.07
CA THR A 276 18.64 2.49 8.17
C THR A 276 17.90 3.63 7.49
N LEU A 277 17.30 3.41 6.31
CA LEU A 277 16.50 4.42 5.62
C LEU A 277 15.28 4.83 6.48
N LEU A 278 14.54 3.87 7.04
CA LEU A 278 13.44 4.13 7.97
C LEU A 278 13.85 4.99 9.17
N THR A 279 15.02 4.67 9.71
CA THR A 279 15.59 5.37 10.86
C THR A 279 15.94 6.81 10.47
N MET A 280 16.75 7.02 9.43
CA MET A 280 17.17 8.34 8.97
C MET A 280 15.99 9.23 8.58
N TYR A 281 14.93 8.64 8.03
CA TYR A 281 13.71 9.37 7.72
C TYR A 281 13.02 9.92 8.99
N THR A 282 12.95 9.11 10.05
CA THR A 282 12.22 9.42 11.27
C THR A 282 13.05 10.28 12.24
N THR A 283 14.38 10.13 12.24
CA THR A 283 15.28 10.83 13.16
C THR A 283 15.73 12.20 12.66
N ALA A 284 15.11 12.75 11.60
CA ALA A 284 15.58 14.00 11.00
C ALA A 284 15.53 15.22 11.94
N GLY A 285 14.67 15.18 12.96
CA GLY A 285 14.58 16.19 14.03
C GLY A 285 15.39 15.85 15.29
N SER A 286 16.08 14.71 15.35
CA SER A 286 16.72 14.20 16.57
C SER A 286 18.18 13.79 16.36
N VAL A 287 18.79 13.24 17.41
CA VAL A 287 20.17 12.75 17.38
C VAL A 287 20.18 11.24 17.17
N PHE A 288 20.93 10.78 16.17
CA PHE A 288 21.15 9.36 15.91
C PHE A 288 22.51 8.91 16.46
N PRO A 289 22.57 8.03 17.47
CA PRO A 289 23.83 7.51 17.98
C PRO A 289 24.43 6.47 17.00
N LEU A 290 25.69 6.65 16.61
CA LEU A 290 26.39 5.67 15.78
C LEU A 290 26.74 4.42 16.59
N ARG A 291 26.86 3.29 15.88
CA ARG A 291 27.37 2.05 16.45
C ARG A 291 28.78 2.22 17.04
N ARG A 292 29.06 1.58 18.18
CA ARG A 292 30.42 1.54 18.74
C ARG A 292 31.30 0.62 17.89
N LYS A 293 32.44 1.14 17.42
CA LYS A 293 33.48 0.35 16.72
C LYS A 293 34.55 -0.06 17.74
N ALA A 294 35.06 -1.29 17.63
CA ALA A 294 36.14 -1.77 18.48
C ALA A 294 37.35 -0.81 18.41
N GLY A 295 37.88 -0.41 19.58
CA GLY A 295 39.01 0.53 19.67
C GLY A 295 38.66 2.02 19.61
N LYS A 296 37.37 2.41 19.56
CA LYS A 296 36.94 3.81 19.77
C LYS A 296 36.18 3.94 21.09
N GLU A 297 36.66 4.82 21.98
CA GLU A 297 36.07 5.03 23.31
C GLU A 297 34.72 5.74 23.29
N GLN A 298 34.42 6.54 22.25
CA GLN A 298 33.12 7.21 22.07
C GLN A 298 32.49 6.84 20.73
N ALA A 299 31.22 6.43 20.76
CA ALA A 299 30.38 6.39 19.58
C ALA A 299 30.09 7.84 19.15
N GLY A 300 30.38 8.18 17.89
CA GLY A 300 29.95 9.46 17.33
C GLY A 300 28.42 9.53 17.22
N VAL A 301 27.91 10.71 16.90
CA VAL A 301 26.47 10.92 16.66
C VAL A 301 26.27 11.58 15.31
N ILE A 302 25.13 11.32 14.67
CA ILE A 302 24.63 12.11 13.57
C ILE A 302 23.54 13.01 14.16
N ASP A 303 23.83 14.30 14.27
CA ASP A 303 22.88 15.28 14.81
C ASP A 303 21.96 15.79 13.70
N GLN A 304 20.66 15.60 13.84
CA GLN A 304 19.63 15.96 12.86
C GLN A 304 19.96 15.48 11.43
N PRO A 305 20.01 14.15 11.20
CA PRO A 305 20.27 13.57 9.88
C PRO A 305 19.20 13.99 8.87
N HIS A 306 19.60 14.57 7.74
CA HIS A 306 18.69 14.90 6.65
C HIS A 306 19.02 14.06 5.40
N LEU A 307 18.32 12.96 5.23
CA LEU A 307 18.47 12.10 4.06
C LEU A 307 17.33 12.36 3.08
N THR A 308 17.68 12.73 1.85
CA THR A 308 16.74 12.81 0.71
C THR A 308 17.07 11.69 -0.27
N LEU A 309 16.05 10.98 -0.74
CA LEU A 309 16.19 9.88 -1.70
C LEU A 309 15.42 10.20 -2.97
N PHE A 310 16.11 10.12 -4.10
CA PHE A 310 15.51 10.09 -5.42
C PHE A 310 15.83 8.74 -6.09
N GLY A 311 14.87 7.83 -6.04
CA GLY A 311 14.96 6.53 -6.72
C GLY A 311 14.29 6.58 -8.09
N THR A 312 14.80 5.77 -9.01
CA THR A 312 14.09 5.44 -10.25
C THR A 312 14.05 3.93 -10.42
N ALA A 313 12.92 3.39 -10.89
CA ALA A 313 12.75 1.96 -11.12
C ALA A 313 11.74 1.74 -12.25
N THR A 314 11.71 0.54 -12.83
CA THR A 314 10.58 0.18 -13.72
C THR A 314 9.41 -0.30 -12.88
N PRO A 315 8.15 0.07 -13.21
CA PRO A 315 6.98 -0.32 -12.42
C PRO A 315 6.92 -1.82 -12.13
N LYS A 316 7.00 -2.64 -13.20
CA LYS A 316 6.96 -4.11 -13.11
C LYS A 316 7.95 -4.67 -12.08
N TYR A 317 9.24 -4.38 -12.25
CA TYR A 317 10.27 -4.95 -11.37
C TYR A 317 10.24 -4.39 -9.96
N PHE A 318 9.78 -3.15 -9.78
CA PHE A 318 9.65 -2.56 -8.45
C PHE A 318 8.58 -3.29 -7.65
N TYR A 319 7.36 -3.42 -8.17
CA TYR A 319 6.28 -4.09 -7.44
C TYR A 319 6.53 -5.59 -7.26
N GLU A 320 7.13 -6.29 -8.23
CA GLU A 320 7.61 -7.67 -8.07
C GLU A 320 8.69 -7.82 -6.98
N SER A 321 9.32 -6.72 -6.57
CA SER A 321 10.35 -6.71 -5.53
C SER A 321 9.84 -6.29 -4.16
N LEU A 322 8.56 -5.93 -4.02
CA LEU A 322 7.98 -5.63 -2.71
C LEU A 322 7.61 -6.92 -1.99
N SER A 323 7.98 -7.02 -0.72
CA SER A 323 7.54 -8.10 0.17
C SER A 323 6.44 -7.59 1.10
N GLU A 324 5.60 -8.49 1.60
CA GLU A 324 4.56 -8.18 2.60
C GLU A 324 5.13 -7.42 3.81
N LYS A 325 6.33 -7.82 4.27
CA LYS A 325 7.06 -7.13 5.34
C LYS A 325 7.34 -5.66 4.98
N MET A 326 7.84 -5.35 3.79
CA MET A 326 8.13 -3.95 3.40
C MET A 326 6.87 -3.08 3.24
N LEU A 327 5.74 -3.72 2.91
CA LEU A 327 4.45 -3.04 2.79
C LEU A 327 3.89 -2.66 4.16
N THR A 328 4.17 -3.47 5.20
CA THR A 328 3.61 -3.33 6.54
C THR A 328 4.57 -2.68 7.56
N ASP A 329 5.89 -2.76 7.36
CA ASP A 329 6.91 -2.19 8.27
C ASP A 329 7.10 -0.66 8.14
N GLY A 330 6.34 -0.03 7.24
CA GLY A 330 6.33 1.40 7.01
C GLY A 330 7.44 1.90 6.08
N PHE A 331 8.24 1.05 5.44
CA PHE A 331 9.16 1.46 4.39
C PHE A 331 8.39 1.98 3.17
N PHE A 332 7.43 1.19 2.69
CA PHE A 332 6.58 1.55 1.58
C PHE A 332 5.80 2.86 1.80
N ALA A 333 5.27 3.07 3.01
CA ALA A 333 4.50 4.26 3.38
C ALA A 333 5.28 5.58 3.39
N ARG A 334 6.62 5.52 3.48
CA ARG A 334 7.49 6.71 3.46
C ARG A 334 7.95 7.08 2.06
N LEU A 335 7.75 6.20 1.07
CA LEU A 335 8.05 6.49 -0.32
C LEU A 335 6.89 7.24 -0.96
N ILE A 336 7.18 8.37 -1.59
CA ILE A 336 6.28 9.02 -2.54
C ILE A 336 6.56 8.40 -3.90
N ILE A 337 5.68 7.48 -4.31
CA ILE A 337 5.81 6.71 -5.55
C ILE A 337 4.99 7.38 -6.65
N ILE A 338 5.66 7.75 -7.75
CA ILE A 338 5.06 8.43 -8.90
C ILE A 338 5.20 7.53 -10.13
N ASP A 339 4.07 7.09 -10.67
CA ASP A 339 4.01 6.38 -11.95
C ASP A 339 4.09 7.39 -13.10
N VAL A 340 5.19 7.32 -13.85
CA VAL A 340 5.53 8.27 -14.91
C VAL A 340 4.74 8.01 -16.20
N GLY A 341 4.07 6.87 -16.30
CA GLY A 341 3.26 6.51 -17.46
C GLY A 341 4.07 6.31 -18.73
N LYS A 342 3.45 6.58 -19.89
CA LYS A 342 4.08 6.36 -21.20
C LYS A 342 5.07 7.47 -21.53
N ARG A 343 6.16 7.11 -22.21
CA ARG A 343 7.13 8.06 -22.75
C ARG A 343 6.47 8.95 -23.81
N GLY A 344 6.67 10.26 -23.67
CA GLY A 344 6.26 11.27 -24.64
C GLY A 344 7.16 11.37 -25.88
N PRO A 345 6.82 12.26 -26.83
CA PRO A 345 7.67 12.53 -27.99
C PRO A 345 9.05 13.06 -27.56
N GLY A 346 10.07 12.75 -28.35
CA GLY A 346 11.42 13.24 -28.11
C GLY A 346 11.67 14.61 -28.72
N GLN A 347 12.75 15.23 -28.26
CA GLN A 347 13.30 16.46 -28.82
C GLN A 347 14.84 16.39 -28.87
N ARG A 348 15.45 17.40 -29.48
CA ARG A 348 16.92 17.53 -29.48
C ARG A 348 17.38 17.86 -28.06
N ALA A 349 18.36 17.11 -27.56
CA ALA A 349 18.92 17.32 -26.23
C ALA A 349 19.51 18.73 -26.10
N GLY A 350 19.13 19.42 -25.02
CA GLY A 350 19.72 20.71 -24.64
C GLY A 350 21.02 20.55 -23.85
N SER A 351 21.65 21.68 -23.54
CA SER A 351 22.88 21.73 -22.74
C SER A 351 22.56 21.88 -21.26
N LEU A 352 23.03 20.94 -20.43
CA LEU A 352 23.02 21.11 -18.96
C LEU A 352 24.17 22.01 -18.47
N ARG A 353 25.05 22.51 -19.35
CA ARG A 353 26.16 23.38 -18.92
C ARG A 353 25.66 24.76 -18.53
N ASP A 354 24.60 25.21 -19.19
CA ASP A 354 24.10 26.58 -19.18
C ASP A 354 22.85 26.66 -18.30
N ILE A 355 22.99 26.30 -17.02
CA ILE A 355 21.88 26.36 -16.05
C ILE A 355 21.48 27.84 -15.87
N PRO A 356 20.17 28.17 -15.96
CA PRO A 356 19.67 29.52 -15.72
C PRO A 356 20.14 30.11 -14.39
N GLY A 357 20.61 31.37 -14.44
CA GLY A 357 21.07 32.13 -13.27
C GLY A 357 20.13 32.06 -12.06
N PRO A 358 18.82 32.31 -12.23
CA PRO A 358 17.85 32.24 -11.12
C PRO A 358 17.77 30.89 -10.40
N ILE A 359 18.05 29.77 -11.07
CA ILE A 359 18.12 28.45 -10.43
C ILE A 359 19.36 28.38 -9.53
N LEU A 360 20.52 28.77 -10.06
CA LEU A 360 21.77 28.75 -9.32
C LEU A 360 21.77 29.76 -8.16
N GLU A 361 21.17 30.93 -8.33
CA GLU A 361 21.01 31.95 -7.29
C GLU A 361 20.19 31.42 -6.12
N THR A 362 18.99 30.90 -6.35
CA THR A 362 18.16 30.32 -5.28
C THR A 362 18.83 29.09 -4.65
N ALA A 363 19.50 28.23 -5.44
CA ALA A 363 20.21 27.08 -4.89
C ALA A 363 21.40 27.49 -4.01
N ARG A 364 22.18 28.51 -4.42
CA ARG A 364 23.25 29.10 -3.60
C ARG A 364 22.69 29.77 -2.35
N TRP A 365 21.57 30.48 -2.48
CA TRP A 365 20.89 31.09 -1.34
C TRP A 365 20.54 30.03 -0.30
N TRP A 366 19.83 28.96 -0.70
CA TRP A 366 19.51 27.87 0.21
C TRP A 366 20.76 27.24 0.78
N SER A 367 21.79 26.99 -0.03
CA SER A 367 23.06 26.41 0.42
C SER A 367 23.72 27.21 1.54
N ASN A 368 23.70 28.55 1.42
CA ASN A 368 24.34 29.48 2.34
C ASN A 368 23.41 29.97 3.46
N PHE A 369 22.10 29.77 3.32
CA PHE A 369 21.12 30.21 4.31
C PHE A 369 21.38 29.55 5.66
N ASN A 370 21.43 30.38 6.69
CA ASN A 370 21.67 29.98 8.04
C ASN A 370 20.67 30.72 8.95
N PRO A 371 19.71 30.01 9.56
CA PRO A 371 18.66 30.64 10.36
C PRO A 371 19.21 31.52 11.50
N PRO A 372 18.57 32.68 11.78
CA PRO A 372 18.94 33.53 12.91
C PRO A 372 18.59 32.85 14.26
N ARG A 373 19.43 33.06 15.28
CA ARG A 373 19.25 32.45 16.62
C ARG A 373 18.26 33.24 17.49
N PRO A 374 17.54 32.56 18.40
CA PRO A 374 16.83 33.22 19.51
C PRO A 374 17.77 33.71 20.63
N ILE A 375 18.98 33.16 20.77
CA ILE A 375 19.92 33.45 21.87
C ILE A 375 21.37 33.60 21.33
N GLU A 376 22.11 34.61 21.81
CA GLU A 376 23.53 34.80 21.50
C GLU A 376 24.41 33.74 22.21
N GLY A 377 25.27 33.04 21.46
CA GLY A 377 26.20 32.04 22.00
C GLY A 377 27.21 31.51 20.96
N ALA A 378 28.17 30.68 21.39
CA ALA A 378 29.22 30.13 20.51
C ALA A 378 28.62 29.40 19.28
N ASP A 379 29.27 29.54 18.12
CA ASP A 379 28.81 28.99 16.83
C ASP A 379 28.99 27.46 16.74
N LEU A 380 28.06 26.72 17.34
CA LEU A 380 27.99 25.26 17.23
C LEU A 380 27.12 24.79 16.05
N ARG A 381 26.77 25.67 15.09
CA ARG A 381 25.85 25.37 13.96
C ARG A 381 26.35 24.26 13.04
N SER A 382 27.66 24.08 12.96
CA SER A 382 28.28 22.95 12.24
C SER A 382 27.94 21.61 12.89
N MET A 383 27.69 21.59 14.20
CA MET A 383 27.34 20.41 14.97
C MET A 383 25.82 20.28 15.17
N HIS A 384 25.15 21.33 15.66
CA HIS A 384 23.70 21.34 15.92
C HIS A 384 22.96 22.43 15.11
N PRO A 385 22.17 22.07 14.09
CA PRO A 385 21.35 23.02 13.35
C PRO A 385 20.14 23.49 14.19
N GLU A 386 19.78 24.75 14.02
CA GLU A 386 18.52 25.33 14.54
C GLU A 386 17.66 25.76 13.34
N PRO A 387 16.77 24.91 12.83
CA PRO A 387 16.02 25.22 11.62
C PRO A 387 14.98 26.33 11.84
N ALA A 388 14.82 27.21 10.85
CA ALA A 388 13.81 28.26 10.87
C ALA A 388 12.39 27.65 10.82
N ILE A 389 11.48 28.16 11.65
CA ILE A 389 10.07 27.79 11.60
C ILE A 389 9.39 28.55 10.47
N VAL A 390 8.78 27.83 9.54
CA VAL A 390 7.97 28.39 8.46
C VAL A 390 6.51 28.45 8.92
N PRO A 391 5.94 29.64 9.20
CA PRO A 391 4.63 29.73 9.81
C PRO A 391 3.51 29.29 8.87
N TYR A 392 2.41 28.78 9.43
CA TYR A 392 1.15 28.59 8.70
C TYR A 392 0.33 29.88 8.68
N GLU A 393 -0.37 30.11 7.57
CA GLU A 393 -1.57 30.94 7.62
C GLU A 393 -2.64 30.26 8.49
N PRO A 394 -3.45 31.00 9.28
CA PRO A 394 -4.47 30.39 10.14
C PRO A 394 -5.43 29.46 9.39
N GLN A 395 -5.90 29.86 8.20
CA GLN A 395 -6.79 29.04 7.38
C GLN A 395 -6.09 27.80 6.82
N ALA A 396 -4.83 27.93 6.41
CA ALA A 396 -4.03 26.80 5.92
C ALA A 396 -3.86 25.73 7.01
N ARG A 397 -3.68 26.17 8.27
CA ARG A 397 -3.57 25.26 9.41
C ARG A 397 -4.86 24.45 9.61
N LEU A 398 -6.02 25.10 9.55
CA LEU A 398 -7.32 24.43 9.70
C LEU A 398 -7.54 23.37 8.61
N LEU A 399 -7.22 23.68 7.35
CA LEU A 399 -7.34 22.72 6.25
C LEU A 399 -6.46 21.48 6.45
N LEU A 400 -5.24 21.67 6.94
CA LEU A 400 -4.33 20.56 7.21
C LEU A 400 -4.81 19.71 8.42
N ASP A 401 -5.37 20.37 9.45
CA ASP A 401 -5.99 19.68 10.59
C ASP A 401 -7.25 18.90 10.18
N ASP A 402 -8.05 19.40 9.23
CA ASP A 402 -9.17 18.65 8.65
C ASP A 402 -8.69 17.41 7.88
N PHE A 403 -7.62 17.55 7.09
CA PHE A 403 -7.02 16.41 6.40
C PHE A 403 -6.46 15.35 7.37
N ARG A 404 -5.91 15.77 8.53
CA ARG A 404 -5.52 14.81 9.58
C ARG A 404 -6.68 13.91 9.99
N LEU A 405 -7.87 14.49 10.19
CA LEU A 405 -9.08 13.72 10.54
C LEU A 405 -9.49 12.75 9.41
N VAL A 406 -9.28 13.11 8.16
CA VAL A 406 -9.49 12.19 7.02
C VAL A 406 -8.51 11.01 7.10
N THR A 407 -7.21 11.28 7.31
CA THR A 407 -6.20 10.22 7.40
C THR A 407 -6.42 9.30 8.60
N GLU A 408 -6.91 9.82 9.73
CA GLU A 408 -7.27 9.03 10.91
C GLU A 408 -8.47 8.11 10.63
N ARG A 409 -9.50 8.62 9.93
CA ARG A 409 -10.66 7.79 9.53
C ARG A 409 -10.24 6.67 8.59
N GLU A 410 -9.41 6.96 7.60
CA GLU A 410 -8.92 5.94 6.65
C GLU A 410 -8.02 4.92 7.35
N TYR A 411 -7.20 5.35 8.30
CA TYR A 411 -6.41 4.45 9.15
C TYR A 411 -7.32 3.52 9.97
N SER A 412 -8.34 4.05 10.66
CA SER A 412 -9.30 3.24 11.43
C SER A 412 -10.11 2.29 10.54
N ALA A 413 -10.48 2.71 9.33
CA ALA A 413 -11.13 1.82 8.36
C ALA A 413 -10.22 0.65 7.94
N GLY A 414 -8.91 0.88 7.82
CA GLY A 414 -7.93 -0.19 7.63
C GLY A 414 -7.86 -1.16 8.81
N GLU A 415 -7.94 -0.66 10.05
CA GLU A 415 -8.00 -1.48 11.27
C GLU A 415 -9.25 -2.35 11.34
N GLU A 416 -10.41 -1.80 11.00
CA GLU A 416 -11.67 -2.55 10.99
C GLU A 416 -11.68 -3.67 9.93
N ARG A 417 -10.91 -3.49 8.85
CA ARG A 417 -10.78 -4.45 7.74
C ARG A 417 -9.61 -5.44 7.89
N ASP A 418 -8.78 -5.30 8.94
CA ASP A 418 -7.53 -6.05 9.11
C ASP A 418 -6.55 -5.88 7.93
N ASP A 419 -6.56 -4.70 7.30
CA ASP A 419 -5.68 -4.36 6.17
C ASP A 419 -4.47 -3.56 6.66
N GLU A 420 -3.41 -4.28 7.03
CA GLU A 420 -2.17 -3.69 7.54
C GLU A 420 -1.44 -2.81 6.50
N VAL A 421 -1.58 -3.09 5.20
CA VAL A 421 -0.97 -2.27 4.15
C VAL A 421 -1.70 -0.93 4.05
N TRP A 422 -3.03 -0.95 4.05
CA TRP A 422 -3.87 0.25 4.07
C TRP A 422 -3.53 1.15 5.26
N LYS A 423 -3.52 0.57 6.46
CA LYS A 423 -3.15 1.27 7.69
C LYS A 423 -1.77 1.91 7.60
N ALA A 424 -0.75 1.13 7.19
CA ALA A 424 0.62 1.60 7.14
C ALA A 424 0.78 2.81 6.21
N VAL A 425 0.15 2.77 5.03
CA VAL A 425 0.18 3.87 4.05
C VAL A 425 -0.53 5.12 4.59
N TRP A 426 -1.76 4.99 5.10
CA TRP A 426 -2.53 6.13 5.60
C TRP A 426 -1.94 6.77 6.87
N ALA A 427 -1.22 6.00 7.69
CA ALA A 427 -0.53 6.51 8.88
C ALA A 427 0.50 7.62 8.57
N ARG A 428 0.95 7.74 7.31
CA ARG A 428 1.90 8.77 6.86
C ARG A 428 1.27 9.83 5.96
N GLY A 429 -0.03 9.76 5.72
CA GLY A 429 -0.69 10.68 4.78
C GLY A 429 -0.60 12.14 5.21
N PHE A 430 -0.89 12.44 6.48
CA PHE A 430 -0.77 13.79 7.03
C PHE A 430 0.67 14.30 6.98
N GLU A 431 1.63 13.46 7.40
CA GLU A 431 3.05 13.81 7.40
C GLU A 431 3.55 14.16 6.00
N ASN A 432 3.18 13.36 5.00
CA ASN A 432 3.54 13.59 3.61
C ASN A 432 2.94 14.90 3.08
N ALA A 433 1.65 15.17 3.35
CA ALA A 433 1.00 16.42 2.96
C ALA A 433 1.67 17.64 3.63
N ALA A 434 1.98 17.57 4.92
CA ALA A 434 2.66 18.67 5.63
C ALA A 434 4.05 18.98 5.04
N LYS A 435 4.86 17.94 4.76
CA LYS A 435 6.17 18.10 4.12
C LYS A 435 6.09 18.69 2.72
N LEU A 436 5.12 18.24 1.93
CA LEU A 436 4.88 18.76 0.59
C LEU A 436 4.43 20.23 0.63
N ALA A 437 3.55 20.60 1.56
CA ALA A 437 3.11 21.99 1.74
C ALA A 437 4.27 22.91 2.13
N LEU A 438 5.13 22.47 3.06
CA LEU A 438 6.36 23.17 3.45
C LEU A 438 7.29 23.39 2.24
N LEU A 439 7.53 22.35 1.45
CA LEU A 439 8.40 22.44 0.27
C LEU A 439 7.82 23.35 -0.81
N ARG A 440 6.52 23.29 -1.06
CA ARG A 440 5.86 24.20 -2.00
C ARG A 440 5.99 25.66 -1.54
N ALA A 441 5.81 25.95 -0.25
CA ALA A 441 6.01 27.29 0.30
C ALA A 441 7.47 27.77 0.14
N CYS A 442 8.46 26.93 0.46
CA CYS A 442 9.88 27.24 0.26
C CYS A 442 10.27 27.40 -1.21
N SER A 443 9.57 26.70 -2.12
CA SER A 443 9.76 26.84 -3.56
C SER A 443 9.25 28.20 -4.04
N GLU A 444 8.03 28.56 -3.62
CA GLU A 444 7.33 29.78 -4.02
C GLU A 444 8.08 31.04 -3.55
N ASN A 445 8.48 31.08 -2.28
CA ASN A 445 9.27 32.15 -1.71
C ASN A 445 10.35 31.57 -0.78
N HIS A 446 11.60 31.61 -1.23
CA HIS A 446 12.72 31.09 -0.47
C HIS A 446 13.18 32.01 0.67
N GLU A 447 13.01 33.34 0.52
CA GLU A 447 13.47 34.32 1.51
C GLU A 447 12.52 34.43 2.71
N HIS A 448 11.21 34.45 2.44
CA HIS A 448 10.16 34.56 3.44
C HIS A 448 9.04 33.54 3.19
N PRO A 449 9.31 32.24 3.36
CA PRO A 449 8.31 31.21 3.15
C PRO A 449 7.19 31.31 4.19
N VAL A 450 5.95 31.12 3.76
CA VAL A 450 4.76 30.98 4.59
C VAL A 450 3.93 29.83 4.03
N ILE A 451 3.50 28.90 4.88
CA ILE A 451 2.65 27.78 4.47
C ILE A 451 1.21 28.29 4.37
N GLY A 452 0.88 28.82 3.19
CA GLY A 452 -0.44 29.37 2.87
C GLY A 452 -1.46 28.33 2.36
N VAL A 453 -2.69 28.79 2.17
CA VAL A 453 -3.84 27.95 1.77
C VAL A 453 -3.57 27.17 0.49
N ALA A 454 -3.08 27.83 -0.56
CA ALA A 454 -2.79 27.20 -1.85
C ALA A 454 -1.73 26.09 -1.75
N SER A 455 -0.77 26.23 -0.83
CA SER A 455 0.25 25.19 -0.59
C SER A 455 -0.34 23.95 0.05
N VAL A 456 -1.23 24.14 1.03
CA VAL A 456 -1.90 23.05 1.75
C VAL A 456 -2.92 22.34 0.87
N GLU A 457 -3.75 23.07 0.12
CA GLU A 457 -4.74 22.47 -0.79
C GLU A 457 -4.05 21.61 -1.87
N TRP A 458 -2.99 22.14 -2.48
CA TRP A 458 -2.20 21.37 -3.44
C TRP A 458 -1.59 20.12 -2.80
N ALA A 459 -1.00 20.25 -1.62
CA ALA A 459 -0.33 19.14 -0.95
C ALA A 459 -1.30 18.05 -0.51
N ILE A 460 -2.49 18.41 -0.03
CA ILE A 460 -3.57 17.47 0.31
C ILE A 460 -4.01 16.71 -0.93
N ARG A 461 -4.31 17.43 -2.03
CA ARG A 461 -4.73 16.81 -3.30
C ARG A 461 -3.66 15.85 -3.84
N PHE A 462 -2.40 16.27 -3.82
CA PHE A 462 -1.29 15.44 -4.25
C PHE A 462 -1.14 14.20 -3.36
N ALA A 463 -1.10 14.37 -2.04
CA ALA A 463 -0.90 13.27 -1.10
C ALA A 463 -2.05 12.27 -1.15
N ASP A 464 -3.31 12.71 -1.08
CA ASP A 464 -4.48 11.82 -1.15
C ASP A 464 -4.49 10.99 -2.45
N HIS A 465 -4.30 11.64 -3.60
CA HIS A 465 -4.22 10.95 -4.89
C HIS A 465 -3.07 9.93 -4.91
N GLN A 466 -1.90 10.35 -4.45
CA GLN A 466 -0.69 9.51 -4.47
C GLN A 466 -0.83 8.29 -3.56
N LEU A 467 -1.38 8.44 -2.34
CA LEU A 467 -1.63 7.34 -1.41
C LEU A 467 -2.62 6.33 -2.00
N ARG A 468 -3.75 6.81 -2.54
CA ARG A 468 -4.77 5.95 -3.17
C ARG A 468 -4.20 5.20 -4.38
N ARG A 469 -3.42 5.88 -5.22
CA ARG A 469 -2.77 5.27 -6.40
C ARG A 469 -1.74 4.23 -5.98
N GLN A 470 -0.97 4.53 -4.93
CA GLN A 470 0.03 3.61 -4.38
C GLN A 470 -0.62 2.35 -3.81
N LEU A 471 -1.74 2.48 -3.08
CA LEU A 471 -2.52 1.35 -2.56
C LEU A 471 -3.12 0.51 -3.67
N PHE A 472 -3.70 1.15 -4.70
CA PHE A 472 -4.22 0.47 -5.87
C PHE A 472 -3.14 -0.38 -6.57
N LEU A 473 -1.99 0.21 -6.87
CA LEU A 473 -0.91 -0.50 -7.58
C LEU A 473 -0.28 -1.60 -6.70
N ALA A 474 -0.17 -1.40 -5.40
CA ALA A 474 0.28 -2.43 -4.47
C ALA A 474 -0.68 -3.63 -4.47
N ALA A 475 -1.99 -3.38 -4.33
CA ALA A 475 -3.01 -4.42 -4.33
C ALA A 475 -3.01 -5.22 -5.64
N GLU A 476 -2.89 -4.55 -6.79
CA GLU A 476 -2.84 -5.21 -8.10
C GLU A 476 -1.63 -6.14 -8.25
N HIS A 477 -0.45 -5.71 -7.81
CA HIS A 477 0.80 -6.42 -8.10
C HIS A 477 1.19 -7.45 -7.04
N VAL A 478 0.86 -7.22 -5.77
CA VAL A 478 1.12 -8.18 -4.67
C VAL A 478 0.27 -9.43 -4.86
N TYR A 479 -1.02 -9.26 -5.14
CA TYR A 479 -1.92 -10.39 -5.41
C TYR A 479 -1.46 -11.21 -6.62
N ARG A 480 -1.00 -10.53 -7.68
CA ARG A 480 -0.47 -11.20 -8.88
C ARG A 480 0.82 -11.96 -8.60
N SER A 481 1.77 -11.37 -7.88
CA SER A 481 3.04 -12.01 -7.53
C SER A 481 2.83 -13.25 -6.67
N ASP A 482 1.99 -13.14 -5.63
CA ASP A 482 1.69 -14.26 -4.75
C ASP A 482 0.98 -15.37 -5.50
N PHE A 483 -0.02 -15.06 -6.32
CA PHE A 483 -0.73 -16.07 -7.11
C PHE A 483 0.18 -16.78 -8.13
N GLU A 484 1.04 -16.03 -8.83
CA GLU A 484 2.05 -16.61 -9.73
C GLU A 484 3.04 -17.49 -8.97
N ASP A 485 3.45 -17.11 -7.77
CA ASP A 485 4.35 -17.91 -6.94
C ASP A 485 3.67 -19.16 -6.40
N HIS A 486 2.37 -19.11 -6.05
CA HIS A 486 1.59 -20.31 -5.74
C HIS A 486 1.52 -21.24 -6.97
N CYS A 487 1.26 -20.71 -8.17
CA CYS A 487 1.29 -21.50 -9.41
C CYS A 487 2.66 -22.21 -9.59
N LYS A 488 3.77 -21.47 -9.45
CA LYS A 488 5.13 -22.04 -9.53
C LYS A 488 5.39 -23.09 -8.45
N GLN A 489 4.90 -22.90 -7.23
CA GLN A 489 5.04 -23.86 -6.13
C GLN A 489 4.33 -25.18 -6.44
N LEU A 490 3.10 -25.14 -6.98
CA LEU A 490 2.39 -26.35 -7.37
C LEU A 490 3.12 -27.08 -8.50
N VAL A 491 3.53 -26.36 -9.55
CA VAL A 491 4.31 -26.92 -10.66
C VAL A 491 5.62 -27.54 -10.17
N ARG A 492 6.33 -26.89 -9.24
CA ARG A 492 7.56 -27.44 -8.63
C ARG A 492 7.29 -28.74 -7.88
N VAL A 493 6.22 -28.81 -7.08
CA VAL A 493 5.84 -30.02 -6.35
C VAL A 493 5.54 -31.17 -7.32
N LEU A 494 4.85 -30.88 -8.42
CA LEU A 494 4.56 -31.89 -9.46
C LEU A 494 5.83 -32.30 -10.24
N ARG A 495 6.77 -31.38 -10.50
CA ARG A 495 8.08 -31.71 -11.10
C ARG A 495 8.89 -32.65 -10.20
N GLU A 496 8.94 -32.37 -8.90
CA GLU A 496 9.60 -33.23 -7.92
C GLU A 496 8.94 -34.61 -7.81
N TRP A 497 7.60 -34.66 -7.94
CA TRP A 497 6.86 -35.91 -7.99
C TRP A 497 7.20 -36.71 -9.24
N ARG A 498 7.16 -36.06 -10.42
CA ARG A 498 7.50 -36.69 -11.69
C ARG A 498 8.91 -37.26 -11.71
N ALA A 499 9.88 -36.52 -11.18
CA ALA A 499 11.26 -36.98 -11.05
C ALA A 499 11.41 -38.27 -10.20
N ARG A 500 10.50 -38.51 -9.25
CA ARG A 500 10.55 -39.68 -8.34
C ARG A 500 9.63 -40.82 -8.74
N LYS A 501 8.54 -40.52 -9.43
CA LYS A 501 7.42 -41.45 -9.69
C LYS A 501 7.06 -41.56 -11.17
N GLY A 502 7.85 -40.95 -12.06
CA GLY A 502 7.56 -40.90 -13.48
C GLY A 502 6.25 -40.15 -13.75
N ASP A 503 5.49 -40.60 -14.73
CA ASP A 503 4.24 -39.93 -15.15
C ASP A 503 3.01 -40.32 -14.30
N ALA A 504 3.23 -40.83 -13.09
CA ALA A 504 2.16 -41.19 -12.17
C ALA A 504 1.40 -39.96 -11.66
N TRP A 505 0.09 -40.07 -11.56
CA TRP A 505 -0.77 -39.05 -10.96
C TRP A 505 -0.45 -38.82 -9.48
N MET A 506 -0.38 -37.56 -9.07
CA MET A 506 -0.18 -37.14 -7.69
C MET A 506 -1.55 -36.87 -7.02
N PRO A 507 -1.90 -37.58 -5.94
CA PRO A 507 -3.18 -37.36 -5.26
C PRO A 507 -3.17 -36.06 -4.45
N PHE A 508 -4.31 -35.36 -4.42
CA PHE A 508 -4.48 -34.05 -3.79
C PHE A 508 -4.01 -33.99 -2.33
N TRP A 509 -4.27 -35.03 -1.54
CA TRP A 509 -3.88 -35.05 -0.12
C TRP A 509 -2.36 -34.94 0.07
N ARG A 510 -1.54 -35.38 -0.90
CA ARG A 510 -0.09 -35.18 -0.86
C ARG A 510 0.29 -33.74 -1.20
N ILE A 511 -0.45 -33.13 -2.12
CA ILE A 511 -0.28 -31.73 -2.50
C ILE A 511 -0.67 -30.85 -1.31
N SER A 512 -1.86 -31.02 -0.73
CA SER A 512 -2.33 -30.24 0.42
C SER A 512 -1.46 -30.43 1.67
N ARG A 513 -0.81 -31.59 1.83
CA ARG A 513 0.16 -31.81 2.92
C ARG A 513 1.48 -31.06 2.69
N LYS A 514 1.92 -30.93 1.44
CA LYS A 514 3.13 -30.16 1.09
C LYS A 514 2.86 -28.66 1.03
N LEU A 515 1.71 -28.27 0.50
CA LEU A 515 1.26 -26.92 0.23
C LEU A 515 0.02 -26.66 1.09
N LYS A 516 0.25 -26.11 2.28
CA LYS A 516 -0.76 -25.88 3.32
C LYS A 516 -1.66 -24.67 3.01
N TRP A 517 -2.19 -24.61 1.81
CA TRP A 517 -3.07 -23.53 1.35
C TRP A 517 -4.52 -23.81 1.71
N SER A 518 -5.34 -22.76 1.66
CA SER A 518 -6.80 -22.90 1.78
C SER A 518 -7.36 -23.69 0.59
N PRO A 519 -8.51 -24.37 0.73
CA PRO A 519 -9.15 -25.08 -0.38
C PRO A 519 -9.48 -24.16 -1.57
N LYS A 520 -9.91 -22.92 -1.30
CA LYS A 520 -10.21 -21.90 -2.32
C LYS A 520 -8.97 -21.58 -3.16
N LEU A 521 -7.85 -21.29 -2.52
CA LEU A 521 -6.59 -20.98 -3.22
C LEU A 521 -6.07 -22.17 -4.04
N HIS A 522 -6.19 -23.41 -3.53
CA HIS A 522 -5.87 -24.62 -4.30
C HIS A 522 -6.71 -24.74 -5.58
N ASP A 523 -8.01 -24.49 -5.47
CA ASP A 523 -8.92 -24.59 -6.61
C ASP A 523 -8.64 -23.49 -7.65
N GLU A 524 -8.37 -22.24 -7.22
CA GLU A 524 -7.99 -21.10 -8.09
C GLU A 524 -6.67 -21.37 -8.83
N VAL A 525 -5.62 -21.76 -8.12
CA VAL A 525 -4.30 -22.09 -8.70
C VAL A 525 -4.41 -23.25 -9.68
N ARG A 526 -5.19 -24.28 -9.34
CA ARG A 526 -5.46 -25.40 -10.25
C ARG A 526 -6.12 -24.91 -11.54
N GLN A 527 -7.18 -24.10 -11.44
CA GLN A 527 -7.90 -23.64 -12.64
C GLN A 527 -6.99 -22.79 -13.54
N ALA A 528 -6.17 -21.92 -12.95
CA ALA A 528 -5.20 -21.14 -13.72
C ALA A 528 -4.21 -22.03 -14.48
N LEU A 529 -3.64 -23.04 -13.82
CA LEU A 529 -2.67 -23.96 -14.44
C LEU A 529 -3.31 -24.95 -15.43
N LEU A 530 -4.59 -25.29 -15.26
CA LEU A 530 -5.35 -26.06 -16.26
C LEU A 530 -5.59 -25.23 -17.51
N ASN A 531 -5.99 -23.97 -17.34
CA ASN A 531 -6.22 -23.05 -18.44
C ASN A 531 -4.92 -22.75 -19.22
N SER A 532 -3.77 -22.66 -18.53
CA SER A 532 -2.46 -22.53 -19.17
C SER A 532 -1.90 -23.84 -19.75
N ARG A 533 -2.62 -24.97 -19.56
CA ARG A 533 -2.22 -26.32 -19.99
C ARG A 533 -0.87 -26.77 -19.42
N GLU A 534 -0.54 -26.33 -18.22
CA GLU A 534 0.68 -26.75 -17.52
C GLU A 534 0.47 -28.01 -16.67
N ILE A 535 -0.78 -28.24 -16.25
CA ILE A 535 -1.16 -29.42 -15.48
C ILE A 535 -2.36 -30.12 -16.10
N GLU A 536 -2.50 -31.40 -15.77
CA GLU A 536 -3.72 -32.17 -15.98
C GLU A 536 -4.34 -32.49 -14.62
N TYR A 537 -5.68 -32.56 -14.60
CA TYR A 537 -6.48 -32.78 -13.41
C TYR A 537 -7.55 -33.83 -13.68
N GLU A 538 -7.73 -34.75 -12.74
CA GLU A 538 -8.76 -35.79 -12.81
C GLU A 538 -9.43 -35.98 -11.43
N GLU A 539 -10.75 -36.22 -11.45
CA GLU A 539 -11.49 -36.70 -10.29
C GLU A 539 -11.85 -38.17 -10.47
N VAL A 540 -11.23 -39.03 -9.67
CA VAL A 540 -11.46 -40.48 -9.73
C VAL A 540 -12.50 -40.87 -8.68
N SER A 541 -13.61 -41.45 -9.11
CA SER A 541 -14.65 -41.98 -8.22
C SER A 541 -14.46 -43.48 -7.99
N SER A 542 -14.03 -43.85 -6.77
CA SER A 542 -13.88 -45.25 -6.35
C SER A 542 -14.83 -45.55 -5.19
N GLY A 543 -16.14 -45.64 -5.46
CA GLY A 543 -17.16 -46.08 -4.50
C GLY A 543 -17.32 -45.24 -3.22
N GLY A 544 -16.65 -44.09 -3.12
CA GLY A 544 -16.59 -43.20 -1.96
C GLY A 544 -16.35 -41.75 -2.38
N ARG A 545 -15.84 -40.90 -1.47
CA ARG A 545 -15.61 -39.47 -1.77
C ARG A 545 -14.61 -39.32 -2.95
N PRO A 546 -14.95 -38.56 -4.01
CA PRO A 546 -14.11 -38.45 -5.20
C PRO A 546 -12.69 -37.98 -4.87
N SER A 547 -11.70 -38.67 -5.43
CA SER A 547 -10.28 -38.39 -5.22
C SER A 547 -9.76 -37.49 -6.33
N LYS A 548 -9.32 -36.29 -5.95
CA LYS A 548 -8.68 -35.32 -6.85
C LYS A 548 -7.22 -35.74 -7.10
N GLN A 549 -6.78 -35.79 -8.36
CA GLN A 549 -5.40 -36.12 -8.74
C GLN A 549 -4.86 -35.17 -9.82
N TYR A 550 -3.55 -34.99 -9.85
CA TYR A 550 -2.85 -33.98 -10.65
C TYR A 550 -1.60 -34.55 -11.29
N ARG A 551 -1.25 -34.12 -12.50
CA ARG A 551 0.08 -34.35 -13.10
C ARG A 551 0.49 -33.16 -13.95
N LEU A 552 1.76 -33.12 -14.36
CA LEU A 552 2.21 -32.15 -15.37
C LEU A 552 1.73 -32.58 -16.75
N THR A 553 1.34 -31.62 -17.57
CA THR A 553 1.07 -31.84 -18.99
C THR A 553 2.38 -32.17 -19.73
N PHE A 554 2.27 -32.95 -20.81
CA PHE A 554 3.40 -33.46 -21.58
C PHE A 554 4.05 -32.42 -22.49
#